data_AF-A0A936W6P4-F1
#
_entry.id   AF-A0A936W6P4-F1
#
_cell.length_a   1.000
_cell.length_b   1.000
_cell.length_c   1.000
_cell.angle_alpha   90.00
_cell.angle_beta   90.00
_cell.angle_gamma   90.00
#
_symmetry.space_group_name_H-M   'P 1'
#
loop_
_entity.id
_entity.type
_entity.pdbx_description
1 polymer ?
#
loop_
_entity_poly.entity_id
_entity_poly.type
_entity_poly.pdbx_seq_one_letter_code
_entity_poly.pdbx_strand_id
1 'polypeptide(L)'
;MLPGPGTILSAPDKSFPCWSFDYDNDGHEDIFVSSFSNEDTPATQWMKSHMGTADPNFLPKLYHNKGNLQFEEVGIKMGLTEVAFTMGCNFGDINSDGFLDFYLATGNPMFQAIVPNKMYLNMEGKRFEDISYSGGFANIQKGHGVGFGDLDHDGDEDLYVVIGGSYDGDQFYNCLFENPNPDQNNWIVLKLEGTTANKAAIGARVTLTVMEEGVVRKICRTVTSGASFGGNSLVLEVGLRKAMEVKSVHVQWPCKECPDQVFTGMAINKAYTLTQDNPTPTPREYSAVQFGKHQAEGPHKHH
;
A
#
# COMPACT_ATOMS: atom_id res chain seq x y z
N MET A 1 -28.37 -9.10 -22.45
CA MET A 1 -28.00 -9.08 -21.02
C MET A 1 -27.45 -10.45 -20.69
N LEU A 2 -26.14 -10.56 -20.55
CA LEU A 2 -25.53 -11.75 -19.94
C LEU A 2 -25.91 -11.73 -18.46
N PRO A 3 -26.36 -12.84 -17.86
CA PRO A 3 -26.55 -12.90 -16.42
C PRO A 3 -25.22 -12.56 -15.75
N GLY A 4 -25.19 -11.51 -14.93
CA GLY A 4 -24.00 -11.09 -14.21
C GLY A 4 -23.51 -12.20 -13.27
N PRO A 5 -22.21 -12.24 -12.93
CA PRO A 5 -21.67 -13.21 -12.00
C PRO A 5 -22.42 -13.15 -10.66
N GLY A 6 -22.83 -14.31 -10.16
CA GLY A 6 -23.64 -14.49 -8.95
C GLY A 6 -22.89 -14.25 -7.65
N THR A 7 -22.05 -13.23 -7.58
CA THR A 7 -21.39 -12.82 -6.35
C THR A 7 -22.24 -11.74 -5.69
N ILE A 8 -23.01 -12.12 -4.67
CA ILE A 8 -23.61 -11.15 -3.77
C ILE A 8 -22.46 -10.56 -2.96
N LEU A 9 -22.02 -9.34 -3.31
CA LEU A 9 -21.11 -8.53 -2.49
C LEU A 9 -21.89 -8.15 -1.21
N SER A 10 -21.75 -8.93 -0.14
CA SER A 10 -22.67 -8.89 1.01
C SER A 10 -22.13 -8.17 2.26
N ALA A 11 -20.91 -7.63 2.24
CA ALA A 11 -20.31 -6.97 3.40
C ALA A 11 -19.07 -6.12 3.01
N PRO A 12 -18.65 -5.14 3.84
CA PRO A 12 -19.29 -4.72 5.09
C PRO A 12 -20.55 -3.86 4.82
N ASP A 13 -21.55 -3.94 5.71
CA ASP A 13 -22.84 -3.21 5.59
C ASP A 13 -22.65 -1.69 5.51
N LYS A 14 -21.57 -1.21 6.11
CA LYS A 14 -21.12 0.18 6.05
C LYS A 14 -19.61 0.18 5.79
N SER A 15 -19.22 0.82 4.70
CA SER A 15 -17.83 0.97 4.26
C SER A 15 -17.49 2.44 4.05
N PHE A 16 -16.20 2.76 4.05
CA PHE A 16 -15.74 4.06 3.59
C PHE A 16 -14.68 3.92 2.49
N PRO A 17 -13.41 3.52 2.76
CA PRO A 17 -12.47 3.33 1.67
C PRO A 17 -12.65 1.96 0.99
N CYS A 18 -12.48 1.99 -0.32
CA CYS A 18 -12.36 0.83 -1.20
C CYS A 18 -11.23 1.13 -2.20
N TRP A 19 -10.37 0.15 -2.46
CA TRP A 19 -9.29 0.28 -3.44
C TRP A 19 -9.02 -1.02 -4.17
N SER A 20 -8.23 -0.92 -5.24
CA SER A 20 -7.67 -2.07 -5.95
C SER A 20 -6.14 -2.08 -5.86
N PHE A 21 -5.59 -3.29 -5.78
CA PHE A 21 -4.15 -3.57 -5.77
C PHE A 21 -3.94 -5.07 -6.04
N ASP A 22 -2.77 -5.45 -6.53
CA ASP A 22 -2.39 -6.85 -6.72
C ASP A 22 -1.58 -7.30 -5.50
N TYR A 23 -2.22 -7.99 -4.55
CA TYR A 23 -1.56 -8.32 -3.27
C TYR A 23 -0.68 -9.57 -3.33
N ASP A 24 -0.89 -10.46 -4.31
CA ASP A 24 -0.17 -11.72 -4.43
C ASP A 24 0.71 -11.82 -5.68
N ASN A 25 0.83 -10.72 -6.43
CA ASN A 25 1.61 -10.59 -7.66
C ASN A 25 1.16 -11.56 -8.77
N ASP A 26 -0.14 -11.87 -8.86
CA ASP A 26 -0.69 -12.77 -9.88
C ASP A 26 -1.02 -12.05 -11.22
N GLY A 27 -0.96 -10.72 -11.24
CA GLY A 27 -1.29 -9.86 -12.38
C GLY A 27 -2.75 -9.43 -12.44
N HIS A 28 -3.55 -9.77 -11.43
CA HIS A 28 -4.94 -9.36 -11.27
C HIS A 28 -5.08 -8.38 -10.10
N GLU A 29 -5.81 -7.30 -10.35
CA GLU A 29 -6.14 -6.34 -9.29
C GLU A 29 -7.23 -6.94 -8.40
N ASP A 30 -6.89 -7.16 -7.15
CA ASP A 30 -7.81 -7.53 -6.07
C ASP A 30 -8.52 -6.30 -5.51
N ILE A 31 -9.54 -6.51 -4.67
CA ILE A 31 -10.30 -5.40 -4.08
C ILE A 31 -10.25 -5.50 -2.56
N PHE A 32 -9.81 -4.44 -1.91
CA PHE A 32 -9.95 -4.28 -0.46
C PHE A 32 -11.09 -3.30 -0.15
N VAL A 33 -11.89 -3.65 0.86
CA VAL A 33 -12.98 -2.80 1.37
C VAL A 33 -12.87 -2.73 2.89
N SER A 34 -12.64 -1.54 3.44
CA SER A 34 -12.73 -1.37 4.90
C SER A 34 -14.16 -1.13 5.32
N SER A 35 -14.52 -1.66 6.48
CA SER A 35 -15.69 -1.21 7.20
C SER A 35 -15.52 0.21 7.73
N PHE A 36 -16.64 0.89 7.94
CA PHE A 36 -16.73 2.19 8.59
C PHE A 36 -18.07 2.34 9.31
N SER A 37 -18.12 2.97 10.48
CA SER A 37 -19.39 3.29 11.17
C SER A 37 -19.21 4.49 12.08
N ASN A 38 -20.20 5.39 12.12
CA ASN A 38 -20.27 6.57 12.99
C ASN A 38 -21.18 6.36 14.22
N GLU A 39 -21.58 5.13 14.51
CA GLU A 39 -22.42 4.83 15.68
C GLU A 39 -21.58 4.75 16.97
N ASP A 40 -22.17 4.74 18.17
CA ASP A 40 -21.49 4.74 19.49
C ASP A 40 -20.70 3.45 19.84
N THR A 41 -20.08 2.80 18.86
CA THR A 41 -19.47 1.48 19.02
C THR A 41 -18.03 1.29 18.50
N PRO A 42 -17.31 2.25 17.86
CA PRO A 42 -16.00 1.96 17.30
C PRO A 42 -15.00 1.30 18.24
N ALA A 43 -14.76 1.92 19.40
CA ALA A 43 -13.88 1.37 20.42
C ALA A 43 -14.40 0.02 20.96
N THR A 44 -15.72 -0.12 21.12
CA THR A 44 -16.36 -1.37 21.58
C THR A 44 -16.19 -2.51 20.59
N GLN A 45 -16.37 -2.27 19.29
CA GLN A 45 -16.20 -3.28 18.24
C GLN A 45 -14.74 -3.66 18.07
N TRP A 46 -13.83 -2.68 18.13
CA TRP A 46 -12.39 -2.94 18.17
C TRP A 46 -12.00 -3.80 19.39
N MET A 47 -12.52 -3.50 20.59
CA MET A 47 -12.32 -4.33 21.78
C MET A 47 -12.87 -5.75 21.58
N LYS A 48 -14.04 -5.89 20.95
CA LYS A 48 -14.62 -7.22 20.65
C LYS A 48 -13.73 -8.04 19.70
N SER A 49 -13.01 -7.43 18.76
CA SER A 49 -12.01 -8.14 17.94
C SER A 49 -10.95 -8.82 18.80
N HIS A 50 -10.44 -8.13 19.82
CA HIS A 50 -9.44 -8.65 20.75
C HIS A 50 -9.99 -9.73 21.70
N MET A 51 -11.31 -9.76 21.88
CA MET A 51 -12.01 -10.80 22.63
C MET A 51 -12.46 -11.97 21.74
N GLY A 52 -12.19 -11.95 20.44
CA GLY A 52 -12.66 -12.97 19.49
C GLY A 52 -14.17 -12.98 19.27
N THR A 53 -14.84 -11.86 19.53
CA THR A 53 -16.31 -11.70 19.47
C THR A 53 -16.76 -10.53 18.60
N ALA A 54 -15.87 -10.06 17.70
CA ALA A 54 -16.22 -9.03 16.73
C ALA A 54 -17.35 -9.49 15.83
N ASP A 55 -18.22 -8.55 15.46
CA ASP A 55 -19.22 -8.77 14.44
C ASP A 55 -18.53 -8.85 13.06
N PRO A 56 -18.63 -9.99 12.35
CA PRO A 56 -18.01 -10.16 11.02
C PRO A 56 -18.44 -9.14 9.96
N ASN A 57 -19.56 -8.44 10.18
CA ASN A 57 -20.05 -7.38 9.30
C ASN A 57 -19.21 -6.09 9.38
N PHE A 58 -18.44 -5.91 10.45
CA PHE A 58 -17.50 -4.79 10.59
C PHE A 58 -16.06 -5.17 10.29
N LEU A 59 -15.77 -6.41 9.88
CA LEU A 59 -14.43 -6.76 9.44
C LEU A 59 -14.14 -6.19 8.04
N PRO A 60 -12.92 -5.70 7.78
CA PRO A 60 -12.47 -5.44 6.42
C PRO A 60 -12.63 -6.69 5.55
N LYS A 61 -12.85 -6.48 4.26
CA LYS A 61 -12.98 -7.53 3.26
C LYS A 61 -11.87 -7.40 2.24
N LEU A 62 -11.36 -8.54 1.83
CA LEU A 62 -10.41 -8.66 0.72
C LEU A 62 -11.00 -9.64 -0.27
N TYR A 63 -11.18 -9.19 -1.51
CA TYR A 63 -11.75 -9.95 -2.59
C TYR A 63 -10.66 -10.29 -3.59
N HIS A 64 -10.23 -11.55 -3.59
CA HIS A 64 -9.22 -12.06 -4.51
C HIS A 64 -9.83 -12.23 -5.92
N ASN A 65 -9.14 -11.69 -6.93
CA ASN A 65 -9.60 -11.68 -8.31
C ASN A 65 -9.16 -12.94 -9.06
N LYS A 66 -10.08 -13.87 -9.28
CA LYS A 66 -9.84 -15.13 -10.00
C LYS A 66 -9.81 -14.98 -11.53
N GLY A 67 -9.75 -13.74 -12.01
CA GLY A 67 -9.92 -13.40 -13.42
C GLY A 67 -11.38 -13.46 -13.87
N ASN A 68 -11.62 -12.99 -15.10
CA ASN A 68 -12.95 -12.99 -15.73
C ASN A 68 -14.07 -12.36 -14.86
N LEU A 69 -13.74 -11.32 -14.10
CA LEU A 69 -14.64 -10.62 -13.17
C LEU A 69 -15.22 -11.52 -12.06
N GLN A 70 -14.54 -12.61 -11.72
CA GLN A 70 -14.90 -13.48 -10.60
C GLN A 70 -14.05 -13.15 -9.40
N PHE A 71 -14.70 -12.96 -8.24
CA PHE A 71 -14.03 -12.59 -7.00
C PHE A 71 -14.36 -13.58 -5.88
N GLU A 72 -13.42 -13.78 -4.97
CA GLU A 72 -13.57 -14.60 -3.77
C GLU A 72 -13.22 -13.79 -2.53
N GLU A 73 -14.13 -13.70 -1.56
CA GLU A 73 -13.84 -13.03 -0.29
C GLU A 73 -12.91 -13.92 0.55
N VAL A 74 -11.73 -13.39 0.88
CA VAL A 74 -10.65 -14.10 1.57
C VAL A 74 -10.14 -13.36 2.81
N GLY A 75 -10.80 -12.29 3.27
CA GLY A 75 -10.30 -11.40 4.31
C GLY A 75 -9.90 -12.13 5.60
N ILE A 76 -10.81 -12.94 6.18
CA ILE A 76 -10.51 -13.72 7.39
C ILE A 76 -9.39 -14.72 7.15
N LYS A 77 -9.39 -15.42 6.00
CA LYS A 77 -8.33 -16.37 5.62
C LYS A 77 -6.97 -15.69 5.52
N MET A 78 -6.96 -14.44 5.07
CA MET A 78 -5.78 -13.59 4.93
C MET A 78 -5.41 -12.85 6.22
N GLY A 79 -6.07 -13.12 7.36
CA GLY A 79 -5.71 -12.53 8.67
C GLY A 79 -6.42 -11.23 9.02
N LEU A 80 -7.32 -10.72 8.18
CA LEU A 80 -8.10 -9.50 8.42
C LEU A 80 -9.26 -9.77 9.39
N THR A 81 -8.91 -9.90 10.67
CA THR A 81 -9.80 -10.34 11.75
C THR A 81 -10.14 -9.24 12.76
N GLU A 82 -9.62 -8.04 12.52
CA GLU A 82 -9.84 -6.88 13.38
C GLU A 82 -10.62 -5.78 12.69
N VAL A 83 -11.50 -5.14 13.45
CA VAL A 83 -12.22 -3.96 12.99
C VAL A 83 -11.30 -2.75 13.05
N ALA A 84 -11.24 -1.99 11.95
CA ALA A 84 -10.41 -0.78 11.85
C ALA A 84 -11.24 0.52 11.79
N PHE A 85 -12.42 0.53 11.16
CA PHE A 85 -13.18 1.77 10.87
C PHE A 85 -12.32 2.84 10.17
N THR A 86 -11.62 2.40 9.14
CA THR A 86 -10.68 3.20 8.36
C THR A 86 -11.38 4.36 7.66
N MET A 87 -10.73 5.52 7.63
CA MET A 87 -11.15 6.68 6.82
C MET A 87 -10.15 7.02 5.72
N GLY A 88 -8.86 7.00 6.04
CA GLY A 88 -7.80 7.11 5.04
C GLY A 88 -6.89 5.90 5.09
N CYS A 89 -6.31 5.59 3.96
CA CYS A 89 -5.58 4.35 3.76
C CYS A 89 -4.77 4.44 2.48
N ASN A 90 -3.69 3.69 2.45
CA ASN A 90 -2.93 3.44 1.24
C ASN A 90 -2.08 2.17 1.40
N PHE A 91 -1.43 1.76 0.32
CA PHE A 91 -0.56 0.59 0.27
C PHE A 91 0.82 0.93 -0.27
N GLY A 92 1.81 0.12 0.04
CA GLY A 92 3.23 0.33 -0.27
C GLY A 92 4.06 -0.91 0.07
N ASP A 93 5.36 -0.91 -0.20
CA ASP A 93 6.27 -2.05 0.00
C ASP A 93 7.30 -1.69 1.11
N ILE A 94 6.87 -1.75 2.37
CA ILE A 94 7.63 -1.17 3.50
C ILE A 94 8.85 -2.01 3.87
N ASN A 95 8.90 -3.28 3.49
CA ASN A 95 10.07 -4.14 3.71
C ASN A 95 10.87 -4.39 2.43
N SER A 96 10.52 -3.71 1.32
CA SER A 96 11.17 -3.83 0.02
C SER A 96 11.25 -5.29 -0.48
N ASP A 97 10.22 -6.08 -0.21
CA ASP A 97 10.19 -7.49 -0.54
C ASP A 97 9.45 -7.81 -1.86
N GLY A 98 8.80 -6.81 -2.45
CA GLY A 98 8.07 -6.90 -3.70
C GLY A 98 6.57 -7.18 -3.52
N PHE A 99 6.07 -7.36 -2.30
CA PHE A 99 4.65 -7.50 -2.00
C PHE A 99 4.11 -6.22 -1.36
N LEU A 100 2.89 -5.82 -1.74
CA LEU A 100 2.28 -4.60 -1.21
C LEU A 100 1.68 -4.86 0.18
N ASP A 101 2.18 -4.13 1.16
CA ASP A 101 1.66 -3.91 2.50
C ASP A 101 0.62 -2.80 2.51
N PHE A 102 -0.05 -2.55 3.64
CA PHE A 102 -0.95 -1.40 3.73
C PHE A 102 -1.13 -0.83 5.13
N TYR A 103 -1.45 0.47 5.15
CA TYR A 103 -1.77 1.22 6.37
C TYR A 103 -3.24 1.64 6.37
N LEU A 104 -3.91 1.44 7.51
CA LEU A 104 -5.28 1.87 7.77
C LEU A 104 -5.28 2.98 8.83
N ALA A 105 -5.64 4.19 8.42
CA ALA A 105 -5.80 5.33 9.29
C ALA A 105 -7.25 5.35 9.84
N THR A 106 -7.38 5.17 11.15
CA THR A 106 -8.66 5.00 11.85
C THR A 106 -9.17 6.36 12.32
N GLY A 107 -9.88 7.04 11.42
CA GLY A 107 -10.18 8.48 11.53
C GLY A 107 -11.53 8.87 12.12
N ASN A 108 -12.32 7.93 12.67
CA ASN A 108 -13.70 8.22 13.07
C ASN A 108 -13.79 9.50 13.94
N PRO A 109 -14.67 10.48 13.59
CA PRO A 109 -14.67 11.80 14.21
C PRO A 109 -15.14 11.82 15.67
N MET A 110 -15.77 10.76 16.17
CA MET A 110 -16.25 10.71 17.56
C MET A 110 -15.08 10.72 18.54
N PHE A 111 -15.14 11.59 19.55
CA PHE A 111 -14.13 11.68 20.61
C PHE A 111 -13.86 10.33 21.30
N GLN A 112 -14.89 9.50 21.45
CA GLN A 112 -14.81 8.19 22.10
C GLN A 112 -14.31 7.06 21.18
N ALA A 113 -14.12 7.32 19.88
CA ALA A 113 -13.61 6.33 18.94
C ALA A 113 -12.08 6.18 19.07
N ILE A 114 -11.62 5.63 20.20
CA ILE A 114 -10.23 5.29 20.45
C ILE A 114 -9.96 3.94 19.78
N VAL A 115 -9.54 3.99 18.53
CA VAL A 115 -9.12 2.84 17.73
C VAL A 115 -7.71 3.16 17.24
N PRO A 116 -6.72 2.26 17.42
CA PRO A 116 -5.38 2.49 16.90
C PRO A 116 -5.37 2.39 15.38
N ASN A 117 -4.59 3.25 14.73
CA ASN A 117 -4.22 3.05 13.33
C ASN A 117 -3.54 1.69 13.15
N LYS A 118 -3.68 1.10 11.96
CA LYS A 118 -3.19 -0.24 11.67
C LYS A 118 -2.15 -0.25 10.56
N MET A 119 -1.12 -1.08 10.70
CA MET A 119 -0.19 -1.41 9.63
C MET A 119 -0.17 -2.92 9.45
N TYR A 120 -0.38 -3.37 8.21
CA TYR A 120 -0.43 -4.78 7.85
C TYR A 120 0.71 -5.12 6.89
N LEU A 121 1.58 -6.03 7.31
CA LEU A 121 2.65 -6.58 6.50
C LEU A 121 2.15 -7.77 5.68
N ASN A 122 2.41 -7.78 4.39
CA ASN A 122 2.05 -8.83 3.47
C ASN A 122 3.09 -9.96 3.50
N MET A 123 2.67 -11.13 3.95
CA MET A 123 3.54 -12.31 4.03
C MET A 123 3.55 -13.05 2.69
N GLU A 124 4.14 -12.42 1.67
CA GLU A 124 4.33 -12.97 0.32
C GLU A 124 3.04 -13.43 -0.36
N GLY A 125 1.97 -12.65 -0.24
CA GLY A 125 0.66 -12.97 -0.82
C GLY A 125 -0.10 -14.08 -0.09
N LYS A 126 0.40 -14.60 1.04
CA LYS A 126 -0.22 -15.75 1.74
C LYS A 126 -1.17 -15.34 2.87
N ARG A 127 -0.90 -14.19 3.50
CA ARG A 127 -1.68 -13.58 4.59
C ARG A 127 -1.10 -12.21 4.92
N PHE A 128 -1.84 -11.42 5.68
CA PHE A 128 -1.37 -10.19 6.29
C PHE A 128 -1.11 -10.40 7.80
N GLU A 129 -0.04 -9.79 8.30
CA GLU A 129 0.28 -9.69 9.72
C GLU A 129 0.05 -8.26 10.22
N ASP A 130 -0.70 -8.11 11.31
CA ASP A 130 -0.79 -6.83 12.01
C ASP A 130 0.54 -6.56 12.72
N ILE A 131 1.28 -5.56 12.22
CA ILE A 131 2.56 -5.09 12.77
C ILE A 131 2.41 -3.71 13.43
N SER A 132 1.17 -3.30 13.74
CA SER A 132 0.87 -1.94 14.19
C SER A 132 1.64 -1.57 15.46
N TYR A 133 1.75 -2.50 16.39
CA TYR A 133 2.44 -2.28 17.67
C TYR A 133 3.95 -2.48 17.56
N SER A 134 4.39 -3.56 16.90
CA SER A 134 5.81 -3.88 16.76
C SER A 134 6.56 -2.85 15.90
N GLY A 135 5.89 -2.25 14.92
CA GLY A 135 6.44 -1.20 14.07
C GLY A 135 6.18 0.23 14.56
N GLY A 136 5.49 0.43 15.69
CA GLY A 136 5.23 1.77 16.24
C GLY A 136 4.15 2.58 15.49
N PHE A 137 3.34 1.94 14.67
CA PHE A 137 2.30 2.55 13.83
C PHE A 137 0.96 2.79 14.55
N ALA A 138 0.74 2.13 15.70
CA ALA A 138 -0.52 2.09 16.46
C ALA A 138 -0.86 3.40 17.20
N ASN A 139 -0.83 4.54 16.50
CA ASN A 139 -1.28 5.81 17.04
C ASN A 139 -2.80 5.77 17.28
N ILE A 140 -3.24 6.19 18.46
CA ILE A 140 -4.66 6.20 18.87
C ILE A 140 -5.40 7.47 18.47
N GLN A 141 -4.69 8.45 17.92
CA GLN A 141 -5.27 9.67 17.37
C GLN A 141 -5.85 9.42 15.98
N LYS A 142 -6.73 10.30 15.52
CA LYS A 142 -7.51 10.10 14.30
C LYS A 142 -6.64 10.16 13.07
N GLY A 143 -6.52 9.06 12.34
CA GLY A 143 -5.78 9.01 11.08
C GLY A 143 -6.64 9.37 9.86
N HIS A 144 -6.11 10.22 8.98
CA HIS A 144 -6.74 10.62 7.72
C HIS A 144 -5.81 10.32 6.54
N GLY A 145 -5.28 11.34 5.86
CA GLY A 145 -4.46 11.18 4.66
C GLY A 145 -3.27 10.24 4.86
N VAL A 146 -3.12 9.23 3.99
CA VAL A 146 -2.00 8.28 3.98
C VAL A 146 -1.27 8.34 2.65
N GLY A 147 0.05 8.47 2.67
CA GLY A 147 0.90 8.38 1.47
C GLY A 147 2.16 7.59 1.77
N PHE A 148 2.45 6.63 0.89
CA PHE A 148 3.74 5.96 0.80
C PHE A 148 4.58 6.66 -0.28
N GLY A 149 5.88 6.75 -0.01
CA GLY A 149 6.86 7.11 -1.01
C GLY A 149 8.27 7.18 -0.45
N ASP A 150 9.26 6.94 -1.30
CA ASP A 150 10.69 7.14 -1.02
C ASP A 150 11.00 8.64 -0.89
N LEU A 151 10.82 9.21 0.31
CA LEU A 151 10.83 10.67 0.54
C LEU A 151 12.25 11.22 0.68
N ASP A 152 13.20 10.39 1.12
CA ASP A 152 14.61 10.76 1.21
C ASP A 152 15.45 10.22 0.05
N HIS A 153 14.88 9.42 -0.86
CA HIS A 153 15.54 8.87 -2.04
C HIS A 153 16.67 7.89 -1.73
N ASP A 154 16.56 7.10 -0.65
CA ASP A 154 17.50 6.03 -0.31
C ASP A 154 17.06 4.64 -0.83
N GLY A 155 15.84 4.57 -1.37
CA GLY A 155 15.31 3.44 -2.11
C GLY A 155 14.42 2.49 -1.31
N ASP A 156 13.98 2.89 -0.13
CA ASP A 156 12.83 2.31 0.54
C ASP A 156 11.67 3.30 0.70
N GLU A 157 10.46 2.75 0.76
CA GLU A 157 9.28 3.59 0.93
C GLU A 157 9.14 4.03 2.40
N ASP A 158 9.02 5.34 2.58
CA ASP A 158 8.59 5.98 3.83
C ASP A 158 7.06 6.09 3.88
N LEU A 159 6.54 6.38 5.07
CA LEU A 159 5.11 6.57 5.30
C LEU A 159 4.82 7.93 5.92
N TYR A 160 3.95 8.71 5.27
CA TYR A 160 3.40 9.95 5.81
C TYR A 160 1.91 9.81 6.12
N VAL A 161 1.53 10.19 7.34
CA VAL A 161 0.15 10.09 7.85
C VAL A 161 -0.30 11.42 8.43
N VAL A 162 -1.44 11.92 7.93
CA VAL A 162 -2.14 13.06 8.53
C VAL A 162 -2.92 12.57 9.74
N ILE A 163 -2.67 13.19 10.90
CA ILE A 163 -3.26 12.77 12.18
C ILE A 163 -3.88 13.96 12.88
N GLY A 164 -5.05 13.74 13.49
CA GLY A 164 -5.86 14.74 14.15
C GLY A 164 -7.31 14.62 13.72
N GLY A 165 -8.23 14.85 14.64
CA GLY A 165 -9.67 14.77 14.38
C GLY A 165 -10.28 16.09 13.92
N SER A 166 -11.61 16.09 13.84
CA SER A 166 -12.39 17.22 13.31
C SER A 166 -12.65 18.32 14.33
N TYR A 167 -12.32 18.09 15.61
CA TYR A 167 -12.64 19.00 16.70
C TYR A 167 -11.36 19.66 17.24
N ASP A 168 -11.48 20.86 17.79
CA ASP A 168 -10.32 21.57 18.34
C ASP A 168 -9.58 20.78 19.44
N GLY A 169 -10.31 19.91 20.16
CA GLY A 169 -9.77 19.09 21.24
C GLY A 169 -9.08 17.79 20.81
N ASP A 170 -9.15 17.40 19.53
CA ASP A 170 -8.50 16.18 19.02
C ASP A 170 -7.52 16.45 17.87
N GLN A 171 -7.02 17.69 17.74
CA GLN A 171 -5.89 18.03 16.87
C GLN A 171 -4.62 17.30 17.30
N PHE A 172 -3.80 16.91 16.32
CA PHE A 172 -2.52 16.24 16.56
C PHE A 172 -1.48 16.59 15.48
N TYR A 173 -0.24 16.19 15.71
CA TYR A 173 0.82 16.34 14.72
C TYR A 173 0.76 15.21 13.69
N ASN A 174 0.96 15.55 12.42
CA ASN A 174 1.18 14.55 11.38
C ASN A 174 2.43 13.72 11.70
N CYS A 175 2.43 12.46 11.29
CA CYS A 175 3.55 11.56 11.47
C CYS A 175 4.23 11.29 10.12
N LEU A 176 5.55 11.40 10.11
CA LEU A 176 6.43 10.84 9.09
C LEU A 176 7.18 9.67 9.73
N PHE A 177 7.07 8.50 9.12
CA PHE A 177 7.83 7.32 9.49
C PHE A 177 8.92 7.14 8.43
N GLU A 178 10.15 7.49 8.81
CA GLU A 178 11.36 7.20 8.03
C GLU A 178 11.66 5.70 8.17
N ASN A 179 11.69 5.00 7.05
CA ASN A 179 12.06 3.61 6.99
C ASN A 179 13.58 3.51 6.81
N PRO A 180 14.28 2.65 7.58
CA PRO A 180 15.74 2.56 7.48
C PRO A 180 16.24 1.33 6.68
N ASN A 181 15.35 0.60 5.97
CA ASN A 181 15.58 -0.68 5.29
C ASN A 181 16.72 -1.54 5.91
N PRO A 182 16.52 -2.06 7.14
CA PRO A 182 17.60 -2.70 7.90
C PRO A 182 18.14 -3.96 7.23
N ASP A 183 17.32 -4.60 6.40
CA ASP A 183 17.69 -5.82 5.69
C ASP A 183 18.55 -5.56 4.44
N GLN A 184 18.72 -4.29 4.02
CA GLN A 184 19.42 -3.93 2.79
C GLN A 184 18.85 -4.69 1.58
N ASN A 185 17.53 -4.64 1.45
CA ASN A 185 16.85 -5.20 0.28
C ASN A 185 17.11 -4.29 -0.93
N ASN A 186 17.28 -4.94 -2.08
CA ASN A 186 17.46 -4.25 -3.34
C ASN A 186 16.13 -3.64 -3.79
N TRP A 187 16.21 -2.63 -4.63
CA TRP A 187 15.06 -1.87 -5.11
C TRP A 187 15.25 -1.44 -6.56
N ILE A 188 14.17 -0.99 -7.20
CA ILE A 188 14.22 -0.27 -8.47
C ILE A 188 13.10 0.76 -8.50
N VAL A 189 13.39 1.94 -9.03
CA VAL A 189 12.43 3.03 -9.15
C VAL A 189 12.08 3.26 -10.62
N LEU A 190 10.80 3.22 -10.97
CA LEU A 190 10.33 3.34 -12.35
C LEU A 190 9.32 4.49 -12.49
N LYS A 191 9.70 5.54 -13.21
CA LYS A 191 8.77 6.59 -13.65
C LYS A 191 8.29 6.27 -15.07
N LEU A 192 7.00 6.10 -15.26
CA LEU A 192 6.43 5.87 -16.58
C LEU A 192 5.94 7.19 -17.20
N GLU A 193 6.14 7.34 -18.51
CA GLU A 193 5.70 8.50 -19.27
C GLU A 193 4.97 8.06 -20.54
N GLY A 194 3.65 8.32 -20.58
CA GLY A 194 2.82 8.04 -21.75
C GLY A 194 2.98 9.10 -22.85
N THR A 195 2.99 8.66 -24.11
CA THR A 195 3.00 9.51 -25.32
C THR A 195 1.62 9.50 -25.98
N THR A 196 1.09 8.30 -26.20
CA THR A 196 -0.28 8.03 -26.69
C THR A 196 -1.22 7.75 -25.51
N ALA A 197 -0.75 7.02 -24.50
CA ALA A 197 -1.39 6.93 -23.20
C ALA A 197 -1.38 8.30 -22.50
N ASN A 198 -2.14 8.44 -21.41
CA ASN A 198 -2.08 9.65 -20.60
C ASN A 198 -0.64 9.89 -20.10
N LYS A 199 -0.18 11.15 -20.06
CA LYS A 199 1.22 11.51 -19.77
C LYS A 199 1.75 10.98 -18.44
N ALA A 200 0.87 10.87 -17.44
CA ALA A 200 1.19 10.37 -16.12
C ALA A 200 1.20 8.83 -16.04
N ALA A 201 0.90 8.15 -17.15
CA ALA A 201 0.79 6.71 -17.29
C ALA A 201 -0.19 6.04 -16.29
N ILE A 202 -1.12 6.80 -15.72
CA ILE A 202 -2.09 6.29 -14.73
C ILE A 202 -2.89 5.14 -15.36
N GLY A 203 -2.91 3.99 -14.68
CA GLY A 203 -3.50 2.74 -15.13
C GLY A 203 -2.56 1.83 -15.92
N ALA A 204 -1.30 2.23 -16.17
CA ALA A 204 -0.31 1.34 -16.77
C ALA A 204 -0.02 0.17 -15.82
N ARG A 205 -0.01 -1.05 -16.35
CA ARG A 205 0.31 -2.26 -15.61
C ARG A 205 1.74 -2.68 -15.91
N VAL A 206 2.51 -2.94 -14.87
CA VAL A 206 3.93 -3.22 -14.95
C VAL A 206 4.20 -4.58 -14.33
N THR A 207 4.85 -5.47 -15.07
CA THR A 207 5.34 -6.75 -14.56
C THR A 207 6.85 -6.77 -14.66
N LEU A 208 7.53 -6.75 -13.51
CA LEU A 208 8.96 -6.96 -13.41
C LEU A 208 9.22 -8.46 -13.35
N THR A 209 10.18 -8.94 -14.14
CA THR A 209 10.71 -10.31 -14.02
C THR A 209 12.11 -10.22 -13.46
N VAL A 210 12.34 -10.82 -12.30
CA VAL A 210 13.59 -10.69 -11.55
C VAL A 210 14.19 -12.05 -11.24
N MET A 211 15.51 -12.12 -11.05
CA MET A 211 16.21 -13.31 -10.57
C MET A 211 16.67 -13.10 -9.13
N GLU A 212 16.17 -13.95 -8.24
CA GLU A 212 16.52 -13.98 -6.82
C GLU A 212 16.95 -15.40 -6.46
N GLU A 213 18.21 -15.54 -5.99
CA GLU A 213 18.77 -16.84 -5.57
C GLU A 213 18.59 -17.98 -6.60
N GLY A 214 18.62 -17.65 -7.90
CA GLY A 214 18.43 -18.59 -9.00
C GLY A 214 16.96 -18.91 -9.35
N VAL A 215 16.01 -18.35 -8.60
CA VAL A 215 14.57 -18.42 -8.88
C VAL A 215 14.14 -17.18 -9.65
N VAL A 216 13.31 -17.39 -10.68
CA VAL A 216 12.65 -16.28 -11.37
C VAL A 216 11.31 -16.02 -10.70
N ARG A 217 11.07 -14.78 -10.26
CA ARG A 217 9.77 -14.35 -9.76
C ARG A 217 9.29 -13.10 -10.48
N LYS A 218 7.99 -12.83 -10.38
CA LYS A 218 7.34 -11.66 -10.95
C LYS A 218 6.90 -10.73 -9.84
N ILE A 219 6.96 -9.44 -10.11
CA ILE A 219 6.41 -8.39 -9.26
C ILE A 219 5.50 -7.54 -10.14
N CYS A 220 4.26 -7.37 -9.72
CA CYS A 220 3.23 -6.65 -10.45
C CYS A 220 2.94 -5.32 -9.76
N ARG A 221 2.82 -4.26 -10.57
CA ARG A 221 2.47 -2.92 -10.09
C ARG A 221 1.55 -2.24 -11.09
N THR A 222 0.67 -1.38 -10.59
CA THR A 222 -0.14 -0.49 -11.41
C THR A 222 0.20 0.95 -11.05
N VAL A 223 0.39 1.82 -12.06
CA VAL A 223 0.58 3.26 -11.82
C VAL A 223 -0.74 3.86 -11.36
N THR A 224 -0.84 4.19 -10.08
CA THR A 224 -2.02 4.80 -9.45
C THR A 224 -1.58 5.68 -8.29
N SER A 225 -2.42 6.64 -7.88
CA SER A 225 -2.20 7.41 -6.65
C SER A 225 -2.58 6.61 -5.39
N GLY A 226 -3.01 5.35 -5.54
CA GLY A 226 -3.37 4.47 -4.45
C GLY A 226 -4.87 4.49 -4.14
N ALA A 227 -5.21 4.65 -2.86
CA ALA A 227 -6.54 4.36 -2.35
C ALA A 227 -7.41 5.59 -2.03
N SER A 228 -7.51 5.98 -0.75
CA SER A 228 -8.53 6.91 -0.26
C SER A 228 -7.94 8.30 0.05
N PHE A 229 -8.22 8.88 1.22
CA PHE A 229 -7.58 10.13 1.63
C PHE A 229 -6.06 9.96 1.68
N GLY A 230 -5.36 10.89 1.03
CA GLY A 230 -3.92 10.81 0.76
C GLY A 230 -3.64 10.44 -0.69
N GLY A 231 -2.38 10.17 -1.01
CA GLY A 231 -1.97 9.79 -2.35
C GLY A 231 -0.50 9.40 -2.38
N ASN A 232 -0.21 8.30 -3.06
CA ASN A 232 1.16 7.85 -3.30
C ASN A 232 1.79 8.60 -4.47
N SER A 233 3.11 8.49 -4.55
CA SER A 233 3.89 8.78 -5.76
C SER A 233 3.29 8.07 -6.98
N LEU A 234 3.31 8.73 -8.14
CA LEU A 234 3.04 8.05 -9.43
C LEU A 234 4.31 7.37 -10.00
N VAL A 235 5.42 7.47 -9.28
CA VAL A 235 6.62 6.69 -9.53
C VAL A 235 6.43 5.35 -8.82
N LEU A 236 6.81 4.26 -9.49
CA LEU A 236 6.78 2.94 -8.89
C LEU A 236 8.09 2.71 -8.16
N GLU A 237 8.06 2.79 -6.84
CA GLU A 237 9.14 2.37 -5.96
C GLU A 237 8.91 0.87 -5.66
N VAL A 238 9.83 0.02 -6.12
CA VAL A 238 9.60 -1.44 -6.11
C VAL A 238 10.73 -2.13 -5.37
N GLY A 239 10.38 -2.77 -4.26
CA GLY A 239 11.25 -3.69 -3.55
C GLY A 239 11.54 -4.94 -4.36
N LEU A 240 12.81 -5.34 -4.38
CA LEU A 240 13.30 -6.51 -5.12
C LEU A 240 13.83 -7.61 -4.18
N ARG A 241 13.78 -7.40 -2.86
CA ARG A 241 14.37 -8.29 -1.85
C ARG A 241 15.84 -8.58 -2.17
N LYS A 242 16.23 -9.85 -2.34
CA LYS A 242 17.61 -10.27 -2.66
C LYS A 242 17.82 -10.53 -4.14
N ALA A 243 16.90 -10.07 -5.01
CA ALA A 243 17.10 -10.19 -6.44
C ALA A 243 18.36 -9.45 -6.89
N MET A 244 19.18 -10.12 -7.70
CA MET A 244 20.45 -9.59 -8.19
C MET A 244 20.37 -9.07 -9.63
N GLU A 245 19.25 -9.34 -10.30
CA GLU A 245 19.04 -9.01 -11.72
C GLU A 245 17.56 -8.70 -11.99
N VAL A 246 17.31 -7.59 -12.69
CA VAL A 246 16.02 -7.30 -13.35
C VAL A 246 16.13 -7.78 -14.80
N LYS A 247 15.54 -8.93 -15.11
CA LYS A 247 15.59 -9.52 -16.46
C LYS A 247 14.81 -8.68 -17.46
N SER A 248 13.62 -8.25 -17.07
CA SER A 248 12.77 -7.41 -17.90
C SER A 248 11.73 -6.67 -17.09
N VAL A 249 11.25 -5.56 -17.65
CA VAL A 249 10.06 -4.86 -17.21
C VAL A 249 9.10 -4.81 -18.39
N HIS A 250 7.96 -5.49 -18.25
CA HIS A 250 6.87 -5.47 -19.23
C HIS A 250 5.85 -4.42 -18.82
N VAL A 251 5.50 -3.51 -19.73
CA VAL A 251 4.54 -2.43 -19.49
C VAL A 251 3.36 -2.57 -20.45
N GLN A 252 2.17 -2.68 -19.89
CA GLN A 252 0.90 -2.57 -20.59
C GLN A 252 0.38 -1.15 -20.44
N TRP A 253 0.36 -0.41 -21.52
CA TRP A 253 -0.05 1.00 -21.51
C TRP A 253 -1.58 1.12 -21.42
N PRO A 254 -2.13 2.12 -20.70
CA PRO A 254 -3.56 2.29 -20.47
C PRO A 254 -4.26 2.95 -21.68
N CYS A 255 -4.11 2.35 -22.86
CA CYS A 255 -4.76 2.77 -24.09
C CYS A 255 -5.09 1.56 -24.97
N LYS A 256 -6.26 1.60 -25.61
CA LYS A 256 -6.88 0.45 -26.29
C LYS A 256 -6.04 -0.17 -27.42
N GLU A 257 -5.22 0.64 -28.09
CA GLU A 257 -4.49 0.24 -29.32
C GLU A 257 -2.98 0.41 -29.16
N CYS A 258 -2.49 0.60 -27.94
CA CYS A 258 -1.08 0.73 -27.68
C CYS A 258 -0.45 -0.66 -27.55
N PRO A 259 0.66 -0.94 -28.26
CA PRO A 259 1.39 -2.18 -28.03
C PRO A 259 1.99 -2.18 -26.62
N ASP A 260 2.01 -3.35 -25.99
CA ASP A 260 2.80 -3.58 -24.79
C ASP A 260 4.29 -3.37 -25.12
N GLN A 261 5.05 -2.91 -24.13
CA GLN A 261 6.47 -2.60 -24.29
C GLN A 261 7.31 -3.37 -23.28
N VAL A 262 8.43 -3.94 -23.72
CA VAL A 262 9.39 -4.63 -22.86
C VAL A 262 10.69 -3.85 -22.80
N PHE A 263 11.13 -3.58 -21.58
CA PHE A 263 12.41 -2.95 -21.28
C PHE A 263 13.37 -3.97 -20.66
N THR A 264 14.66 -3.84 -20.95
CA THR A 264 15.73 -4.69 -20.42
C THR A 264 16.97 -3.84 -20.12
N GLY A 265 18.00 -4.43 -19.48
CA GLY A 265 19.28 -3.75 -19.24
C GLY A 265 19.27 -2.72 -18.11
N MET A 266 18.30 -2.83 -17.19
CA MET A 266 18.25 -2.01 -15.97
C MET A 266 19.02 -2.70 -14.85
N ALA A 267 19.81 -1.91 -14.12
CA ALA A 267 20.49 -2.37 -12.92
C ALA A 267 19.54 -2.26 -11.71
N ILE A 268 19.76 -3.11 -10.71
CA ILE A 268 19.16 -2.96 -9.38
C ILE A 268 19.71 -1.70 -8.68
N ASN A 269 18.98 -1.19 -7.70
CA ASN A 269 19.31 -0.03 -6.88
C ASN A 269 19.55 1.22 -7.72
N LYS A 270 18.70 1.39 -8.73
CA LYS A 270 18.72 2.48 -9.70
C LYS A 270 17.30 2.90 -10.05
N ALA A 271 17.21 4.12 -10.58
CA ALA A 271 15.97 4.67 -11.03
C ALA A 271 15.99 4.93 -12.54
N TYR A 272 14.83 4.75 -13.18
CA TYR A 272 14.68 4.88 -14.62
C TYR A 272 13.38 5.60 -14.99
N THR A 273 13.43 6.38 -16.07
CA THR A 273 12.24 6.81 -16.80
C THR A 273 12.00 5.83 -17.95
N LEU A 274 10.79 5.28 -18.01
CA LEU A 274 10.31 4.41 -19.07
C LEU A 274 9.29 5.19 -19.91
N THR A 275 9.67 5.59 -21.11
CA THR A 275 8.80 6.39 -21.99
C THR A 275 8.16 5.49 -23.05
N GLN A 276 6.85 5.63 -23.24
CA GLN A 276 6.11 4.95 -24.30
C GLN A 276 6.75 5.27 -25.67
N ASP A 277 6.85 4.25 -26.52
CA ASP A 277 7.48 4.30 -27.85
C ASP A 277 9.00 4.53 -27.87
N ASN A 278 9.65 4.69 -26.70
CA ASN A 278 11.11 4.68 -26.58
C ASN A 278 11.57 3.38 -25.92
N PRO A 279 12.21 2.44 -26.65
CA PRO A 279 12.59 1.14 -26.12
C PRO A 279 13.73 1.19 -25.10
N THR A 280 14.40 2.34 -24.93
CA THR A 280 15.59 2.47 -24.08
C THR A 280 15.21 3.13 -22.75
N PRO A 281 15.36 2.43 -21.60
CA PRO A 281 15.23 3.04 -20.28
C PRO A 281 16.20 4.21 -20.13
N THR A 282 15.71 5.35 -19.65
CA THR A 282 16.56 6.52 -19.38
C THR A 282 16.91 6.57 -17.91
N PRO A 283 18.19 6.45 -17.50
CA PRO A 283 18.57 6.56 -16.09
C PRO A 283 18.12 7.88 -15.47
N ARG A 284 17.72 7.83 -14.21
CA ARG A 284 17.43 9.00 -13.37
C ARG A 284 18.45 9.06 -12.25
N GLU A 285 19.01 10.24 -12.03
CA GLU A 285 19.84 10.49 -10.85
C GLU A 285 18.92 10.89 -9.70
N TYR A 286 19.07 10.19 -8.58
CA TYR A 286 18.46 10.51 -7.30
C TYR A 286 19.59 10.82 -6.33
N SER A 287 19.52 11.99 -5.70
CA SER A 287 20.42 12.34 -4.60
C SER A 287 19.69 12.03 -3.31
N ALA A 288 20.16 11.01 -2.59
CA ALA A 288 19.67 10.70 -1.26
C ALA A 288 19.82 11.93 -0.35
N VAL A 289 18.76 12.22 0.38
CA VAL A 289 18.70 13.18 1.47
C VAL A 289 18.89 12.39 2.75
N GLN A 290 19.47 13.02 3.76
CA GLN A 290 19.54 12.43 5.09
C GLN A 290 18.63 13.23 5.99
N PHE A 291 17.59 12.60 6.54
CA PHE A 291 16.76 13.28 7.52
C PHE A 291 17.55 13.55 8.80
N GLY A 292 17.28 14.71 9.38
CA GLY A 292 17.95 15.13 10.61
C GLY A 292 17.52 14.24 11.76
N LYS A 293 18.41 13.36 12.23
CA LYS A 293 18.17 12.63 13.48
C LYS A 293 18.17 13.62 14.62
N HIS A 294 17.03 13.79 15.28
CA HIS A 294 16.96 14.59 16.50
C HIS A 294 17.92 13.96 17.51
N GLN A 295 19.01 14.64 17.86
CA GLN A 295 19.79 14.24 19.02
C GLN A 295 18.84 14.30 20.21
N ALA A 296 18.59 13.16 20.85
CA ALA A 296 17.85 13.12 22.10
C ALA A 296 18.67 13.92 23.13
N GLU A 297 18.31 15.20 23.32
CA GLU A 297 18.88 16.02 24.39
C GLU A 297 18.37 15.50 25.74
N GLY A 298 19.15 14.63 26.36
CA GLY A 298 19.16 14.39 27.81
C GLY A 298 17.99 13.58 28.40
N PRO A 299 18.15 13.08 29.65
CA PRO A 299 17.15 12.24 30.29
C PRO A 299 15.87 13.05 30.56
N HIS A 300 14.75 12.52 30.07
CA HIS A 300 13.41 12.98 30.43
C HIS A 300 13.28 13.08 31.95
N LYS A 301 13.17 14.31 32.48
CA LYS A 301 12.76 14.54 33.85
C LYS A 301 11.24 14.45 33.91
N HIS A 302 10.74 13.40 34.55
CA HIS A 302 9.37 13.38 35.05
C HIS A 302 9.24 14.46 36.13
N HIS A 303 8.27 15.37 35.94
CA HIS A 303 7.73 16.24 36.98
C HIS A 303 6.29 15.84 37.24
#